data_AF-A0A3M1UU21-F1
#
_entry.id   AF-A0A3M1UU21-F1
#
_cell.length_a   1.000
_cell.length_b   1.000
_cell.length_c   1.000
_cell.angle_alpha   90.00
_cell.angle_beta   90.00
_cell.angle_gamma   90.00
#
_symmetry.space_group_name_H-M   'P 1'
#
loop_
_entity.id
_entity.type
_entity.pdbx_description
1 polymer ?
#
loop_
_entity_poly.entity_id
_entity_poly.type
_entity_poly.pdbx_seq_one_letter_code
_entity_poly.pdbx_strand_id
1 'polypeptide(L)'
;MMDTSEFHTTQEHQCPYCQRAPLATVATAPYVRGMLLAYQIGHKSFIGCVACVRKKVLAEAGLSALIGWFSITALLINPFLIVYNLLQGVFLREKRNKVSQKLQELGIPENLETIDLTSIGYTLAVSMIKADGKVEEAEIEMAEKIGERIFEDFDEAKFRLLVQENKRLPATKDLAILLKDALNQEGRTIVFEYLAAIAQADGHIDTSEQHMLIELARILEISLPQQVGEE
;
A
#
# COMPACT_ATOMS: atom_id res chain seq x y z
N MET A 1 -10.01 46.09 6.48
CA MET A 1 -11.03 45.12 6.03
C MET A 1 -10.25 43.97 5.42
N MET A 2 -10.04 42.91 6.21
CA MET A 2 -9.28 41.72 5.79
C MET A 2 -10.25 40.82 5.03
N ASP A 3 -9.93 40.53 3.78
CA ASP A 3 -10.67 39.59 2.95
C ASP A 3 -10.14 38.18 3.24
N THR A 4 -10.91 37.42 4.02
CA THR A 4 -10.65 36.03 4.36
C THR A 4 -11.59 35.16 3.55
N SER A 5 -11.09 34.52 2.48
CA SER A 5 -11.39 33.13 2.12
C SER A 5 -11.01 32.81 0.67
N GLU A 6 -9.72 32.65 0.39
CA GLU A 6 -9.31 31.67 -0.63
C GLU A 6 -9.17 30.32 0.08
N PHE A 7 -10.28 29.57 0.13
CA PHE A 7 -10.20 28.15 0.40
C PHE A 7 -9.46 27.52 -0.76
N HIS A 8 -8.17 27.23 -0.57
CA HIS A 8 -7.46 26.29 -1.41
C HIS A 8 -8.27 24.99 -1.42
N THR A 9 -8.78 24.63 -2.59
CA THR A 9 -9.45 23.36 -2.83
C THR A 9 -8.39 22.28 -2.72
N THR A 10 -8.07 21.82 -1.51
CA THR A 10 -7.18 20.67 -1.30
C THR A 10 -7.72 19.51 -2.12
N GLN A 11 -6.91 19.05 -3.08
CA GLN A 11 -7.29 17.99 -4.00
C GLN A 11 -7.46 16.70 -3.18
N GLU A 12 -8.70 16.41 -2.77
CA GLU A 12 -9.01 15.28 -1.89
C GLU A 12 -8.70 13.97 -2.62
N HIS A 13 -7.80 13.16 -2.03
CA HIS A 13 -7.47 11.82 -2.50
C HIS A 13 -8.75 11.00 -2.77
N GLN A 14 -8.84 10.37 -3.94
CA GLN A 14 -9.99 9.52 -4.28
C GLN A 14 -9.90 8.14 -3.62
N CYS A 15 -11.05 7.53 -3.36
CA CYS A 15 -11.14 6.19 -2.80
C CYS A 15 -10.56 5.15 -3.77
N PRO A 16 -9.55 4.35 -3.38
CA PRO A 16 -8.88 3.39 -4.26
C PRO A 16 -9.78 2.24 -4.69
N TYR A 17 -10.89 2.01 -3.97
CA TYR A 17 -11.83 0.93 -4.25
C TYR A 17 -12.93 1.30 -5.24
N CYS A 18 -13.34 2.57 -5.30
CA CYS A 18 -14.47 2.98 -6.13
C CYS A 18 -14.20 4.17 -7.05
N GLN A 19 -13.15 4.95 -6.83
CA GLN A 19 -12.75 6.09 -7.67
C GLN A 19 -13.89 7.11 -7.91
N ARG A 20 -14.82 7.21 -6.96
CA ARG A 20 -16.03 8.05 -7.07
C ARG A 20 -16.28 8.94 -5.86
N ALA A 21 -15.63 8.64 -4.75
CA ALA A 21 -15.82 9.32 -3.48
C ALA A 21 -14.45 9.58 -2.84
N PRO A 22 -14.28 10.64 -2.05
CA PRO A 22 -13.00 10.95 -1.41
C PRO A 22 -12.65 9.93 -0.31
N LEU A 23 -11.37 9.90 0.06
CA LEU A 23 -10.88 9.19 1.23
C LEU A 23 -11.50 9.79 2.50
N ALA A 24 -12.25 8.97 3.23
CA ALA A 24 -13.04 9.44 4.36
C ALA A 24 -12.74 8.69 5.66
N THR A 25 -12.23 7.46 5.59
CA THR A 25 -12.01 6.66 6.80
C THR A 25 -10.92 5.60 6.64
N VAL A 26 -10.40 5.17 7.78
CA VAL A 26 -9.47 4.05 7.92
C VAL A 26 -10.06 3.06 8.92
N ALA A 27 -10.00 1.78 8.58
CA ALA A 27 -10.38 0.71 9.51
C ALA A 27 -9.36 -0.43 9.46
N THR A 28 -9.03 -0.95 10.63
CA THR A 28 -8.20 -2.15 10.77
C THR A 28 -9.08 -3.29 11.25
N ALA A 29 -9.11 -4.38 10.48
CA ALA A 29 -9.82 -5.62 10.79
C ALA A 29 -8.82 -6.67 11.27
N PRO A 30 -8.77 -7.00 12.58
CA PRO A 30 -8.02 -8.14 13.07
C PRO A 30 -8.63 -9.46 12.56
N TYR A 31 -7.78 -10.46 12.33
CA TYR A 31 -8.20 -11.80 11.94
C TYR A 31 -7.33 -12.87 12.58
N VAL A 32 -7.92 -14.03 12.80
CA VAL A 32 -7.20 -15.28 13.09
C VAL A 32 -7.62 -16.31 12.06
N ARG A 33 -6.65 -16.89 11.38
CA ARG A 33 -6.87 -17.95 10.39
C ARG A 33 -5.96 -19.10 10.76
N GLY A 34 -6.52 -20.30 10.94
CA GLY A 34 -5.72 -21.46 11.31
C GLY A 34 -6.10 -22.69 10.52
N MET A 35 -5.11 -23.55 10.35
CA MET A 35 -5.26 -24.97 10.04
C MET A 35 -4.97 -25.75 11.33
N LEU A 36 -5.40 -27.01 11.42
CA LEU A 36 -5.39 -27.84 12.65
C LEU A 36 -4.12 -27.77 13.54
N LEU A 37 -2.94 -27.51 12.95
CA LEU A 37 -1.65 -27.46 13.65
C LEU A 37 -0.96 -26.08 13.65
N ALA A 38 -1.48 -25.09 12.91
CA ALA A 38 -0.85 -23.78 12.77
C ALA A 38 -1.91 -22.68 12.64
N TYR A 39 -1.70 -21.54 13.30
CA TYR A 39 -2.58 -20.38 13.18
C TYR A 39 -1.78 -19.12 12.88
N GLN A 40 -2.37 -18.25 12.08
CA GLN A 40 -1.87 -16.93 11.75
C GLN A 40 -2.79 -15.89 12.37
N ILE A 41 -2.23 -15.06 13.24
CA ILE A 41 -2.89 -13.86 13.77
C ILE A 41 -2.40 -12.68 12.96
N GLY A 42 -3.33 -11.90 12.43
CA GLY A 42 -3.00 -10.74 11.63
C GLY A 42 -4.03 -9.63 11.76
N HIS A 43 -3.77 -8.56 11.03
CA HIS A 43 -4.73 -7.48 10.86
C HIS A 43 -4.58 -6.91 9.46
N LYS A 44 -5.68 -6.52 8.84
CA LYS A 44 -5.70 -5.80 7.57
C LYS A 44 -6.20 -4.39 7.79
N SER A 45 -5.47 -3.41 7.29
CA SER A 45 -5.89 -2.01 7.30
C SER A 45 -6.46 -1.65 5.94
N PHE A 46 -7.57 -0.93 5.95
CA PHE A 46 -8.29 -0.48 4.77
C PHE A 46 -8.43 1.04 4.83
N ILE A 47 -8.14 1.71 3.72
CA ILE A 47 -8.21 3.18 3.57
C ILE A 47 -9.12 3.48 2.39
N GLY A 48 -10.18 4.26 2.58
CA GLY A 48 -11.17 4.49 1.53
C GLY A 48 -12.36 5.35 1.95
N CYS A 49 -13.38 5.41 1.09
CA CYS A 49 -14.68 5.96 1.47
C CYS A 49 -15.40 5.01 2.45
N VAL A 50 -16.33 5.55 3.25
CA VAL A 50 -17.01 4.79 4.32
C VAL A 50 -17.71 3.55 3.78
N ALA A 51 -18.37 3.63 2.63
CA ALA A 51 -19.08 2.50 2.03
C ALA A 51 -18.14 1.36 1.62
N CYS A 52 -17.01 1.67 0.96
CA CYS A 52 -16.06 0.67 0.52
C CYS A 52 -15.31 0.03 1.68
N VAL A 53 -14.85 0.83 2.64
CA VAL A 53 -14.16 0.31 3.83
C VAL A 53 -15.11 -0.58 4.66
N ARG A 54 -16.37 -0.17 4.84
CA ARG A 54 -17.40 -1.01 5.48
C ARG A 54 -17.54 -2.36 4.77
N LYS A 55 -17.68 -2.36 3.44
CA LYS A 55 -17.80 -3.60 2.66
C LYS A 55 -16.60 -4.52 2.86
N LYS A 56 -15.38 -3.98 2.89
CA LYS A 56 -14.14 -4.75 3.09
C LYS A 56 -14.02 -5.33 4.50
N VAL A 57 -14.30 -4.53 5.53
CA VAL A 57 -14.31 -5.00 6.93
C VAL A 57 -15.33 -6.12 7.13
N LEU A 58 -16.55 -5.96 6.59
CA LEU A 58 -17.59 -6.99 6.66
C LEU A 58 -17.21 -8.25 5.86
N ALA A 59 -16.55 -8.10 4.72
CA ALA A 59 -16.04 -9.23 3.95
C ALA A 59 -14.99 -10.03 4.73
N GLU A 60 -14.10 -9.38 5.46
CA GLU A 60 -13.13 -10.06 6.33
C GLU A 60 -13.80 -10.75 7.53
N ALA A 61 -14.85 -10.16 8.10
CA ALA A 61 -15.65 -10.83 9.13
C ALA A 61 -16.32 -12.09 8.56
N GLY A 62 -16.93 -12.02 7.38
CA GLY A 62 -17.53 -13.16 6.69
C GLY A 62 -16.51 -14.25 6.35
N LEU A 63 -15.33 -13.85 5.87
CA LEU A 63 -14.26 -14.80 5.57
C LEU A 63 -13.75 -15.49 6.84
N SER A 64 -13.54 -14.75 7.93
CA SER A 64 -13.13 -15.31 9.22
C SER A 64 -14.19 -16.26 9.80
N ALA A 65 -15.48 -15.97 9.56
CA ALA A 65 -16.60 -16.82 9.95
C ALA A 65 -16.75 -18.09 9.09
N LEU A 66 -16.13 -18.18 7.91
CA LEU A 66 -16.16 -19.38 7.08
C LEU A 66 -14.95 -20.29 7.31
N ILE A 67 -13.75 -19.71 7.29
CA ILE A 67 -12.50 -20.50 7.23
C ILE A 67 -11.64 -20.39 8.48
N GLY A 68 -12.04 -19.62 9.49
CA GLY A 68 -11.19 -19.36 10.64
C GLY A 68 -11.34 -20.34 11.81
N TRP A 69 -12.12 -21.42 11.71
CA TRP A 69 -12.48 -22.28 12.84
C TRP A 69 -11.56 -23.48 13.07
N PHE A 70 -10.64 -23.76 12.14
CA PHE A 70 -9.93 -25.04 12.13
C PHE A 70 -8.77 -25.15 13.13
N SER A 71 -8.69 -24.26 14.12
CA SER A 71 -7.67 -24.32 15.19
C SER A 71 -8.32 -24.06 16.55
N ILE A 72 -7.83 -24.72 17.62
CA ILE A 72 -8.36 -24.59 18.99
C ILE A 72 -8.30 -23.13 19.47
N THR A 73 -7.18 -22.45 19.21
CA THR A 73 -7.00 -21.02 19.55
C THR A 73 -7.97 -20.15 18.76
N ALA A 74 -8.18 -20.46 17.49
CA ALA A 74 -9.10 -19.72 16.64
C ALA A 74 -10.57 -19.95 17.04
N LEU A 75 -10.94 -21.14 17.50
CA LEU A 75 -12.29 -21.45 17.99
C LEU A 75 -12.69 -20.56 19.19
N LEU A 76 -11.73 -20.22 20.04
CA LEU A 76 -11.94 -19.33 21.19
C LEU A 76 -11.92 -17.85 20.80
N ILE A 77 -11.01 -17.44 19.90
CA ILE A 77 -10.77 -16.02 19.60
C ILE A 77 -11.69 -15.48 18.50
N ASN A 78 -12.02 -16.28 17.47
CA ASN A 78 -12.80 -15.82 16.33
C ASN A 78 -14.18 -15.29 16.66
N PRO A 79 -14.97 -15.88 17.58
CA PRO A 79 -16.27 -15.31 17.93
C PRO A 79 -16.17 -13.84 18.32
N PHE A 80 -15.16 -13.48 19.12
CA PHE A 80 -14.92 -12.10 19.55
C PHE A 80 -14.46 -11.21 18.40
N LEU A 81 -13.53 -11.68 17.55
CA LEU A 81 -13.03 -10.89 16.42
C LEU A 81 -14.08 -10.68 15.33
N ILE A 82 -14.90 -11.69 15.04
CA ILE A 82 -16.00 -11.59 14.08
C ILE A 82 -17.03 -10.58 14.58
N VAL A 83 -17.45 -10.66 15.85
CA VAL A 83 -18.37 -9.68 16.46
C VAL A 83 -17.77 -8.28 16.44
N TYR A 84 -16.48 -8.14 16.80
CA TYR A 84 -15.77 -6.87 16.74
C TYR A 84 -15.79 -6.27 15.32
N ASN A 85 -15.42 -7.06 14.30
CA ASN A 85 -15.39 -6.59 12.91
C ASN A 85 -16.80 -6.28 12.37
N LEU A 86 -17.82 -7.05 12.75
CA LEU A 86 -19.22 -6.77 12.40
C LEU A 86 -19.68 -5.44 13.01
N LEU A 87 -19.47 -5.24 14.31
CA LEU A 87 -19.80 -4.00 15.00
C LEU A 87 -19.04 -2.82 14.40
N GLN A 88 -17.73 -2.98 14.20
CA GLN A 88 -16.89 -1.94 13.58
C GLN A 88 -17.38 -1.57 12.18
N GLY A 89 -17.78 -2.55 11.36
CA GLY A 89 -18.32 -2.32 10.02
C GLY A 89 -19.65 -1.56 10.05
N VAL A 90 -20.57 -1.97 10.93
CA VAL A 90 -21.89 -1.32 11.09
C VAL A 90 -21.75 0.11 11.62
N PHE A 91 -20.88 0.32 12.62
CA PHE A 91 -20.65 1.62 13.25
C PHE A 91 -19.50 2.41 12.62
N LEU A 92 -19.06 2.05 11.42
CA LEU A 92 -18.01 2.77 10.72
C LEU A 92 -18.49 4.15 10.31
N ARG A 93 -17.76 5.17 10.74
CA ARG A 93 -18.00 6.59 10.45
C ARG A 93 -16.79 7.20 9.76
N GLU A 94 -17.02 8.36 9.15
CA GLU A 94 -15.98 9.22 8.61
C GLU A 94 -15.03 9.68 9.73
N LYS A 95 -13.72 9.57 9.48
CA LYS A 95 -12.64 9.90 10.41
C LYS A 95 -11.45 10.47 9.62
N ARG A 96 -11.64 11.65 9.01
CA ARG A 96 -10.61 12.30 8.18
C ARG A 96 -9.28 12.48 8.90
N ASN A 97 -9.29 12.87 10.18
CA ASN A 97 -8.05 13.00 10.97
C ASN A 97 -7.25 11.69 11.06
N LYS A 98 -7.92 10.54 11.08
CA LYS A 98 -7.23 9.23 11.06
C LYS A 98 -6.75 8.84 9.67
N VAL A 99 -7.40 9.32 8.62
CA VAL A 99 -6.91 9.19 7.24
C VAL A 99 -5.63 9.99 7.11
N SER A 100 -5.63 11.28 7.46
CA SER A 100 -4.47 12.16 7.49
C SER A 100 -3.28 11.55 8.24
N GLN A 101 -3.49 11.14 9.50
CA GLN A 101 -2.44 10.46 10.29
C GLN A 101 -1.93 9.19 9.61
N LYS A 102 -2.82 8.38 9.02
CA LYS A 102 -2.41 7.15 8.36
C LYS A 102 -1.67 7.43 7.05
N LEU A 103 -2.03 8.46 6.31
CA LEU A 103 -1.31 8.89 5.12
C LEU A 103 0.10 9.40 5.48
N GLN A 104 0.22 10.22 6.53
CA GLN A 104 1.52 10.66 7.05
C GLN A 104 2.39 9.50 7.53
N GLU A 105 1.83 8.53 8.26
CA GLU A 105 2.52 7.30 8.67
C GLU A 105 3.05 6.50 7.47
N LEU A 106 2.40 6.62 6.32
CA LEU A 106 2.74 5.93 5.08
C LEU A 106 3.61 6.76 4.14
N GLY A 107 4.06 7.95 4.57
CA GLY A 107 4.84 8.87 3.73
C GLY A 107 4.05 9.47 2.56
N ILE A 108 2.71 9.43 2.62
CA ILE A 108 1.82 9.94 1.57
C ILE A 108 1.37 11.35 1.95
N PRO A 109 1.67 12.39 1.15
CA PRO A 109 1.29 13.76 1.47
C PRO A 109 -0.23 13.97 1.37
N GLU A 110 -0.77 14.78 2.28
CA GLU A 110 -2.21 15.09 2.35
C GLU A 110 -2.70 15.95 1.19
N ASN A 111 -1.80 16.71 0.55
CA ASN A 111 -2.09 17.51 -0.64
C ASN A 111 -1.32 16.93 -1.84
N LEU A 112 -2.04 16.64 -2.93
CA LEU A 112 -1.47 16.16 -4.20
C LEU A 112 -0.67 17.26 -4.93
N GLU A 113 -0.75 18.51 -4.49
CA GLU A 113 0.05 19.61 -5.07
C GLU A 113 1.53 19.56 -4.66
N THR A 114 1.87 18.86 -3.58
CA THR A 114 3.26 18.64 -3.15
C THR A 114 3.46 17.16 -2.88
N ILE A 115 3.35 16.36 -3.93
CA ILE A 115 3.68 14.95 -3.84
C ILE A 115 5.18 14.85 -3.71
N ASP A 116 5.63 14.51 -2.50
CA ASP A 116 7.00 14.09 -2.27
C ASP A 116 7.20 12.73 -2.93
N LEU A 117 7.48 12.80 -4.23
CA LEU A 117 7.80 11.71 -5.13
C LEU A 117 8.86 10.79 -4.54
N THR A 118 9.81 11.37 -3.81
CA THR A 118 10.88 10.66 -3.12
C THR A 118 10.31 9.76 -2.02
N SER A 119 9.45 10.28 -1.14
CA SER A 119 8.85 9.49 -0.05
C SER A 119 7.94 8.36 -0.55
N ILE A 120 7.18 8.59 -1.64
CA ILE A 120 6.36 7.51 -2.22
C ILE A 120 7.25 6.48 -2.94
N GLY A 121 8.28 6.94 -3.66
CA GLY A 121 9.31 6.09 -4.25
C GLY A 121 9.94 5.17 -3.21
N TYR A 122 10.26 5.69 -2.03
CA TYR A 122 10.82 4.90 -0.92
C TYR A 122 9.85 3.83 -0.47
N THR A 123 8.60 4.24 -0.22
CA THR A 123 7.59 3.33 0.32
C THR A 123 7.30 2.19 -0.65
N LEU A 124 7.27 2.48 -1.97
CA LEU A 124 7.12 1.46 -3.00
C LEU A 124 8.34 0.55 -3.11
N ALA A 125 9.54 1.12 -3.17
CA ALA A 125 10.78 0.35 -3.24
C ALA A 125 10.90 -0.59 -2.04
N VAL A 126 10.67 -0.10 -0.82
CA VAL A 126 10.68 -0.93 0.40
C VAL A 126 9.57 -1.99 0.37
N SER A 127 8.38 -1.65 -0.14
CA SER A 127 7.28 -2.61 -0.27
C SER A 127 7.59 -3.72 -1.30
N MET A 128 8.40 -3.41 -2.32
CA MET A 128 8.84 -4.37 -3.32
C MET A 128 9.96 -5.26 -2.79
N ILE A 129 10.99 -4.67 -2.19
CA ILE A 129 12.11 -5.39 -1.55
C ILE A 129 11.59 -6.36 -0.48
N LYS A 130 10.57 -5.97 0.29
CA LYS A 130 10.00 -6.83 1.34
C LYS A 130 8.92 -7.80 0.86
N ALA A 131 8.65 -7.87 -0.44
CA ALA A 131 7.48 -8.58 -0.97
C ALA A 131 7.53 -10.09 -0.71
N ASP A 132 8.70 -10.71 -0.86
CA ASP A 132 8.93 -12.14 -0.67
C ASP A 132 9.32 -12.48 0.80
N GLY A 133 9.57 -11.45 1.60
CA GLY A 133 9.97 -11.56 3.01
C GLY A 133 11.46 -11.79 3.23
N LYS A 134 12.26 -11.77 2.16
CA LYS A 134 13.71 -11.61 2.23
C LYS A 134 14.04 -10.16 1.90
N VAL A 135 15.22 -9.73 2.29
CA VAL A 135 15.73 -8.39 1.97
C VAL A 135 17.17 -8.61 1.61
N GLU A 136 17.52 -8.35 0.36
CA GLU A 136 18.87 -8.56 -0.14
C GLU A 136 19.61 -7.22 -0.21
N GLU A 137 20.87 -7.21 0.24
CA GLU A 137 21.66 -5.97 0.26
C GLU A 137 21.87 -5.41 -1.16
N ALA A 138 21.90 -6.28 -2.18
CA ALA A 138 21.98 -5.86 -3.58
C ALA A 138 20.77 -5.04 -4.03
N GLU A 139 19.56 -5.35 -3.56
CA GLU A 139 18.35 -4.60 -3.86
C GLU A 139 18.36 -3.23 -3.19
N ILE A 140 18.86 -3.16 -1.94
CA ILE A 140 19.02 -1.92 -1.18
C ILE A 140 20.02 -1.00 -1.90
N GLU A 141 21.22 -1.51 -2.20
CA GLU A 141 22.25 -0.74 -2.89
C GLU A 141 21.78 -0.25 -4.27
N MET A 142 21.02 -1.08 -4.99
CA MET A 142 20.44 -0.68 -6.28
C MET A 142 19.37 0.41 -6.10
N ALA A 143 18.49 0.25 -5.11
CA ALA A 143 17.46 1.22 -4.80
C ALA A 143 18.05 2.58 -4.41
N GLU A 144 19.17 2.60 -3.69
CA GLU A 144 19.90 3.81 -3.32
C GLU A 144 20.55 4.46 -4.54
N LYS A 145 21.33 3.68 -5.29
CA LYS A 145 22.05 4.17 -6.47
C LYS A 145 21.14 4.74 -7.54
N ILE A 146 19.99 4.11 -7.77
CA ILE A 146 19.02 4.61 -8.75
C ILE A 146 18.21 5.75 -8.13
N GLY A 147 17.87 5.66 -6.84
CA GLY A 147 17.17 6.71 -6.11
C GLY A 147 17.90 8.05 -6.15
N GLU A 148 19.21 8.07 -5.94
CA GLU A 148 20.06 9.27 -6.06
C GLU A 148 20.06 9.90 -7.45
N ARG A 149 19.81 9.10 -8.50
CA ARG A 149 19.77 9.58 -9.89
C ARG A 149 18.41 10.14 -10.27
N ILE A 150 17.35 9.59 -9.67
CA ILE A 150 15.97 9.91 -10.01
C ILE A 150 15.44 11.04 -9.12
N PHE A 151 15.85 11.11 -7.87
CA PHE A 151 15.34 12.05 -6.87
C PHE A 151 16.46 13.01 -6.45
N GLU A 152 16.27 14.32 -6.69
CA GLU A 152 17.28 15.34 -6.34
C GLU A 152 17.58 15.39 -4.84
N ASP A 153 16.58 15.12 -3.99
CA ASP A 153 16.68 15.13 -2.53
C ASP A 153 16.70 13.72 -1.92
N PHE A 154 17.38 12.76 -2.58
CA PHE A 154 17.47 11.40 -2.05
C PHE A 154 18.29 11.35 -0.74
N ASP A 155 17.67 10.86 0.33
CA ASP A 155 18.29 10.59 1.63
C ASP A 155 18.41 9.08 1.87
N GLU A 156 19.63 8.57 1.67
CA GLU A 156 19.99 7.16 1.88
C GLU A 156 19.72 6.70 3.32
N ALA A 157 20.01 7.55 4.32
CA ALA A 157 19.81 7.20 5.71
C ALA A 157 18.31 7.04 6.03
N LYS A 158 17.46 7.93 5.52
CA LYS A 158 16.00 7.83 5.63
C LYS A 158 15.47 6.59 4.91
N PHE A 159 15.99 6.27 3.73
CA PHE A 159 15.62 5.06 3.00
C PHE A 159 15.97 3.78 3.77
N ARG A 160 17.23 3.64 4.22
CA ARG A 160 17.67 2.47 5.02
C ARG A 160 16.87 2.33 6.31
N LEU A 161 16.51 3.42 6.97
CA LEU A 161 15.63 3.37 8.15
C LEU A 161 14.26 2.76 7.81
N LEU A 162 13.64 3.13 6.69
CA LEU A 162 12.37 2.55 6.25
C LEU A 162 12.50 1.06 5.88
N VAL A 163 13.63 0.66 5.29
CA VAL A 163 13.93 -0.77 5.05
C VAL A 163 14.08 -1.54 6.37
N GLN A 164 14.71 -0.96 7.39
CA GLN A 164 14.88 -1.61 8.69
C GLN A 164 13.61 -1.62 9.54
N GLU A 165 12.71 -0.66 9.34
CA GLU A 165 11.45 -0.60 10.08
C GLU A 165 10.56 -1.81 9.73
N ASN A 166 10.22 -2.61 10.75
CA ASN A 166 9.22 -3.69 10.66
C ASN A 166 7.77 -3.17 10.64
N LYS A 167 7.56 -1.93 10.18
CA LYS A 167 6.21 -1.38 10.00
C LYS A 167 5.53 -2.12 8.86
N ARG A 168 4.25 -2.45 9.07
CA ARG A 168 3.40 -2.98 8.01
C ARG A 168 3.14 -1.89 7.01
N LEU A 169 3.86 -1.95 5.90
CA LEU A 169 3.63 -1.09 4.75
C LEU A 169 2.27 -1.41 4.13
N PRO A 170 1.61 -0.42 3.51
CA PRO A 170 0.38 -0.64 2.78
C PRO A 170 0.69 -1.51 1.57
N ALA A 171 -0.29 -2.25 1.06
CA ALA A 171 -0.05 -3.11 -0.09
C ALA A 171 0.44 -2.26 -1.28
N THR A 172 1.47 -2.72 -1.99
CA THR A 172 2.05 -2.02 -3.15
C THR A 172 0.99 -1.55 -4.15
N LYS A 173 -0.08 -2.34 -4.29
CA LYS A 173 -1.27 -2.02 -5.10
C LYS A 173 -1.98 -0.73 -4.68
N ASP A 174 -2.19 -0.54 -3.38
CA ASP A 174 -2.92 0.61 -2.86
C ASP A 174 -2.09 1.89 -3.07
N LEU A 175 -0.76 1.80 -2.93
CA LEU A 175 0.16 2.90 -3.25
C LEU A 175 0.19 3.24 -4.74
N ALA A 176 0.21 2.22 -5.60
CA ALA A 176 0.23 2.41 -7.05
C ALA A 176 -1.04 3.10 -7.57
N ILE A 177 -2.20 2.81 -6.97
CA ILE A 177 -3.46 3.48 -7.34
C ILE A 177 -3.38 4.97 -6.98
N LEU A 178 -2.85 5.31 -5.80
CA LEU A 178 -2.68 6.70 -5.38
C LEU A 178 -1.70 7.45 -6.31
N LEU A 179 -0.63 6.78 -6.74
CA LEU A 179 0.35 7.33 -7.67
C LEU A 179 -0.17 7.56 -9.08
N LYS A 180 -1.09 6.72 -9.54
CA LYS A 180 -1.64 6.83 -10.89
C LYS A 180 -2.29 8.21 -11.12
N ASP A 181 -3.08 8.65 -10.15
CA ASP A 181 -3.83 9.91 -10.22
C ASP A 181 -2.96 11.12 -9.87
N ALA A 182 -1.87 10.87 -9.14
CA ALA A 182 -0.86 11.83 -8.71
C ALA A 182 0.15 12.21 -9.79
N LEU A 183 0.55 11.24 -10.64
CA LEU A 183 1.65 11.39 -11.58
C LEU A 183 1.19 11.46 -13.02
N ASN A 184 1.88 12.29 -13.81
CA ASN A 184 1.77 12.27 -15.27
C ASN A 184 2.39 10.98 -15.83
N GLN A 185 2.21 10.71 -17.13
CA GLN A 185 2.71 9.49 -17.78
C GLN A 185 4.23 9.31 -17.59
N GLU A 186 5.00 10.39 -17.67
CA GLU A 186 6.46 10.39 -17.52
C GLU A 186 6.87 9.96 -16.10
N GLY A 187 6.27 10.57 -15.06
CA GLY A 187 6.53 10.19 -13.67
C GLY A 187 6.13 8.75 -13.37
N ARG A 188 5.03 8.26 -13.96
CA ARG A 188 4.65 6.83 -13.84
C ARG A 188 5.72 5.92 -14.43
N THR A 189 6.23 6.25 -15.62
CA THR A 189 7.33 5.49 -16.26
C THR A 189 8.59 5.48 -15.39
N ILE A 190 9.02 6.64 -14.88
CA ILE A 190 10.21 6.76 -14.03
C ILE A 190 10.08 5.91 -12.77
N VAL A 191 8.93 5.97 -12.08
CA VAL A 191 8.69 5.15 -10.88
C VAL A 191 8.69 3.66 -11.21
N PHE A 192 8.14 3.27 -12.35
CA PHE A 192 8.14 1.86 -12.76
C PHE A 192 9.53 1.36 -13.14
N GLU A 193 10.30 2.14 -13.90
CA GLU A 193 11.69 1.82 -14.24
C GLU A 193 12.56 1.68 -12.99
N TYR A 194 12.36 2.55 -12.01
CA TYR A 194 13.01 2.46 -10.71
C TYR A 194 12.75 1.11 -10.04
N LEU A 195 11.49 0.70 -9.94
CA LEU A 195 11.10 -0.58 -9.31
C LEU A 195 11.59 -1.78 -10.14
N ALA A 196 11.46 -1.74 -11.46
CA ALA A 196 11.94 -2.82 -12.31
C ALA A 196 13.45 -3.04 -12.18
N ALA A 197 14.22 -1.96 -12.03
CA ALA A 197 15.66 -2.04 -11.88
C ALA A 197 16.09 -2.57 -10.50
N ILE A 198 15.33 -2.29 -9.43
CA ILE A 198 15.56 -2.88 -8.10
C ILE A 198 15.33 -4.40 -8.16
N ALA A 199 14.24 -4.85 -8.78
CA ALA A 199 13.92 -6.29 -8.88
C ALA A 199 14.95 -7.05 -9.73
N GLN A 200 15.71 -6.34 -10.58
CA GLN A 200 16.75 -6.94 -11.41
C GLN A 200 18.15 -6.80 -10.80
N ALA A 201 18.27 -6.29 -9.57
CA ALA A 201 19.55 -5.92 -8.96
C ALA A 201 20.54 -7.08 -8.80
N ASP A 202 20.03 -8.26 -8.43
CA ASP A 202 20.80 -9.49 -8.25
C ASP A 202 20.96 -10.30 -9.56
N GLY A 203 20.35 -9.85 -10.65
CA GLY A 203 20.33 -10.52 -11.95
C GLY A 203 19.24 -11.59 -12.11
N HIS A 204 18.33 -11.77 -11.13
CA HIS A 204 17.23 -12.72 -11.21
C HIS A 204 15.93 -12.15 -10.62
N ILE A 205 14.94 -11.90 -11.49
CA ILE A 205 13.60 -11.51 -11.03
C ILE A 205 12.84 -12.78 -10.65
N ASP A 206 12.41 -12.89 -9.39
CA ASP A 206 11.62 -14.03 -8.94
C ASP A 206 10.13 -13.95 -9.39
N THR A 207 9.38 -15.04 -9.20
CA THR A 207 7.97 -15.11 -9.63
C THR A 207 7.05 -14.12 -8.89
N SER A 208 7.35 -13.80 -7.63
CA SER A 208 6.59 -12.87 -6.79
C SER A 208 6.83 -11.43 -7.22
N GLU A 209 8.08 -11.06 -7.48
CA GLU A 209 8.49 -9.76 -7.99
C GLU A 209 7.96 -9.53 -9.40
N GLN A 210 8.08 -10.53 -10.27
CA GLN A 210 7.54 -10.47 -11.63
C GLN A 210 6.02 -10.25 -11.61
N HIS A 211 5.29 -10.97 -10.75
CA HIS A 211 3.85 -10.77 -10.58
C HIS A 211 3.54 -9.35 -10.06
N MET A 212 4.34 -8.83 -9.12
CA MET A 212 4.18 -7.48 -8.59
C MET A 212 4.41 -6.42 -9.67
N LEU A 213 5.48 -6.52 -10.47
CA LEU A 213 5.79 -5.59 -11.56
C LEU A 213 4.70 -5.59 -12.63
N ILE A 214 4.21 -6.76 -13.05
CA ILE A 214 3.07 -6.85 -13.99
C ILE A 214 1.82 -6.18 -13.42
N GLU A 215 1.55 -6.36 -12.12
CA GLU A 215 0.43 -5.70 -11.47
C GLU A 215 0.58 -4.18 -11.42
N LEU A 216 1.79 -3.69 -11.12
CA LEU A 216 2.09 -2.27 -11.09
C LEU A 216 2.01 -1.62 -12.47
N ALA A 217 2.58 -2.25 -13.50
CA ALA A 217 2.51 -1.75 -14.86
C ALA A 217 1.07 -1.56 -15.34
N ARG A 218 0.20 -2.52 -14.99
CA ARG A 218 -1.24 -2.45 -15.30
C ARG A 218 -1.93 -1.28 -14.58
N ILE A 219 -1.60 -1.06 -13.31
CA ILE A 219 -2.22 0.01 -12.50
C ILE A 219 -1.75 1.39 -12.98
N LEU A 220 -0.45 1.52 -13.26
CA LEU A 220 0.18 2.76 -13.71
C LEU A 220 -0.04 3.04 -15.21
N GLU A 221 -0.74 2.16 -15.92
CA GLU A 221 -1.01 2.27 -17.37
C GLU A 221 0.28 2.40 -18.20
N ILE A 222 1.27 1.57 -17.86
CA ILE A 222 2.55 1.52 -18.56
C ILE A 222 2.53 0.36 -19.53
N SER A 223 2.83 0.66 -20.80
CA SER A 223 3.03 -0.37 -21.82
C SER A 223 4.34 -1.08 -21.53
N LEU A 224 4.26 -2.32 -21.01
CA LEU A 224 5.42 -3.20 -20.93
C LEU A 224 5.94 -3.45 -22.35
N PRO A 225 7.24 -3.31 -22.62
CA PRO A 225 7.79 -3.78 -23.88
C PRO A 225 7.49 -5.28 -23.99
N GLN A 226 6.85 -5.69 -25.08
CA GLN A 226 6.72 -7.10 -25.42
C GLN A 226 8.12 -7.68 -25.46
N GLN A 227 8.41 -8.68 -24.63
CA GLN A 227 9.67 -9.41 -24.76
C GLN A 227 9.78 -9.90 -26.20
N VAL A 228 10.85 -9.45 -26.85
CA VAL A 228 11.29 -9.90 -28.17
C VAL A 228 11.37 -11.42 -28.12
N GLY A 229 10.77 -12.05 -29.12
CA GLY A 229 10.60 -13.49 -29.20
C GLY A 229 11.90 -14.27 -29.05
N GLU A 230 11.73 -15.45 -28.45
CA GLU A 230 12.44 -16.70 -28.67
C GLU A 230 13.50 -16.66 -29.79
N GLU A 231 14.78 -16.81 -29.42
CA GLU A 231 15.78 -17.45 -30.28
C GLU A 231 15.75 -18.97 -30.07
#